data_AF-A0A1E7LRP9-F1
#
_entry.id   AF-A0A1E7LRP9-F1
#
_cell.length_a   1.000
_cell.length_b   1.000
_cell.length_c   1.000
_cell.angle_alpha   90.00
_cell.angle_beta   90.00
_cell.angle_gamma   90.00
#
_symmetry.space_group_name_H-M   'P 1'
#
loop_
_entity.id
_entity.type
_entity.pdbx_description
1 polymer ?
#
loop_
_entity_poly.entity_id
_entity_poly.type
_entity_poly.pdbx_seq_one_letter_code
_entity_poly.pdbx_strand_id
1 'polypeptide(L)'
;MLAVIGIVAVTQAFALLDTSDGVLATVGTVTAAGLLTCAALDGRAGLALPPAVLLAGLIGFLLHNWHPARIRPGACGSLFTGFVLASSGALVLAEAPPERAAWIALPVLATVALADAALVLVSRRRAVRPLLQDCGDHITHRLRRLRVTVPGVAVVLGLWAGAAALTGTLVYAEVLHPAFALVPVTGSAAAVVALLRIPAYVAPPVTA
;
A
#
# COMPACT_ATOMS: atom_id res chain seq x y z
N MET A 1 7.74 19.66 7.94
CA MET A 1 6.79 19.77 6.81
C MET A 1 6.79 18.54 5.91
N LEU A 2 7.95 18.07 5.44
CA LEU A 2 8.02 16.85 4.60
C LEU A 2 7.39 15.61 5.25
N ALA A 3 7.67 15.36 6.53
CA ALA A 3 7.08 14.23 7.27
C ALA A 3 5.54 14.29 7.32
N VAL A 4 4.97 15.48 7.55
CA VAL A 4 3.51 15.68 7.58
C VAL A 4 2.90 15.35 6.21
N ILE A 5 3.50 15.84 5.13
CA ILE A 5 3.03 15.57 3.77
C ILE A 5 3.12 14.07 3.46
N GLY A 6 4.24 13.43 3.81
CA GLY A 6 4.44 12.00 3.63
C GLY A 6 3.43 11.16 4.41
N ILE A 7 3.18 11.51 5.67
CA ILE A 7 2.19 10.82 6.52
C ILE A 7 0.80 10.94 5.93
N VAL A 8 0.36 12.16 5.56
CA VAL A 8 -0.96 12.38 4.95
C VAL A 8 -1.09 11.61 3.64
N ALA A 9 -0.07 11.66 2.77
CA ALA A 9 -0.09 10.97 1.48
C ALA A 9 -0.22 9.45 1.62
N VAL A 10 0.61 8.83 2.47
CA VAL A 10 0.56 7.37 2.71
C VAL A 10 -0.73 6.99 3.41
N THR A 11 -1.21 7.80 4.37
CA THR A 11 -2.50 7.56 5.05
C THR A 11 -3.65 7.49 4.05
N GLN A 12 -3.73 8.47 3.16
CA GLN A 12 -4.76 8.48 2.11
C GLN A 12 -4.56 7.34 1.11
N ALA A 13 -3.32 6.96 0.78
CA ALA A 13 -3.05 5.84 -0.11
C ALA A 13 -3.58 4.51 0.45
N PHE A 14 -3.42 4.25 1.74
CA PHE A 14 -4.03 3.08 2.39
C PHE A 14 -5.55 3.20 2.47
N ALA A 15 -6.10 4.39 2.72
CA ALA A 15 -7.55 4.59 2.69
C ALA A 15 -8.16 4.24 1.32
N LEU A 16 -7.45 4.52 0.22
CA LEU A 16 -7.88 4.15 -1.14
C LEU A 16 -7.85 2.64 -1.41
N LEU A 17 -7.08 1.84 -0.65
CA LEU A 17 -7.07 0.39 -0.79
C LEU A 17 -8.32 -0.30 -0.21
N ASP A 18 -9.12 0.39 0.61
CA ASP A 18 -10.35 -0.13 1.22
C ASP A 18 -11.52 -0.19 0.23
N THR A 19 -11.29 -0.84 -0.91
CA THR A 19 -12.26 -0.98 -2.01
C THR A 19 -12.74 -2.41 -2.20
N SER A 20 -12.04 -3.39 -1.61
CA SER A 20 -12.36 -4.81 -1.76
C SER A 20 -11.99 -5.62 -0.52
N ASP A 21 -12.77 -6.67 -0.27
CA ASP A 21 -12.60 -7.58 0.86
C ASP A 21 -11.15 -8.11 0.94
N GLY A 22 -10.54 -8.00 2.12
CA GLY A 22 -9.21 -8.54 2.41
C GLY A 22 -8.03 -7.72 1.87
N VAL A 23 -8.22 -6.75 0.98
CA VAL A 23 -7.10 -6.03 0.32
C VAL A 23 -6.33 -5.15 1.31
N LEU A 24 -7.03 -4.24 2.01
CA LEU A 24 -6.42 -3.36 3.00
C LEU A 24 -5.69 -4.17 4.08
N ALA A 25 -6.37 -5.17 4.62
CA ALA A 25 -5.83 -5.99 5.70
C ALA A 25 -4.61 -6.80 5.25
N THR A 26 -4.62 -7.37 4.04
CA THR A 26 -3.46 -8.12 3.50
C THR A 26 -2.26 -7.21 3.27
N VAL A 27 -2.44 -6.11 2.54
CA VAL A 27 -1.33 -5.17 2.24
C VAL A 27 -0.82 -4.50 3.52
N GLY A 28 -1.74 -4.11 4.41
CA GLY A 28 -1.40 -3.52 5.70
C GLY A 28 -0.61 -4.47 6.60
N THR A 29 -1.00 -5.74 6.67
CA THR A 29 -0.28 -6.79 7.43
C THR A 29 1.15 -6.92 6.93
N VAL A 30 1.34 -7.04 5.61
CA VAL A 30 2.66 -7.19 5.00
C VAL A 30 3.53 -5.94 5.24
N THR A 31 2.95 -4.75 5.11
CA THR A 31 3.64 -3.48 5.37
C THR A 31 4.06 -3.36 6.84
N ALA A 32 3.16 -3.71 7.76
CA ALA A 32 3.41 -3.70 9.20
C ALA A 32 4.54 -4.68 9.57
N ALA A 33 4.54 -5.89 9.00
CA ALA A 33 5.61 -6.87 9.20
C ALA A 33 6.96 -6.37 8.68
N GLY A 34 6.99 -5.70 7.53
CA GLY A 34 8.21 -5.08 7.00
C GLY A 34 8.75 -3.99 7.94
N LEU A 35 7.89 -3.08 8.39
CA LEU A 35 8.27 -2.02 9.34
C LEU A 35 8.72 -2.56 10.68
N LEU A 36 8.03 -3.59 11.20
CA LEU A 36 8.44 -4.31 12.41
C LEU A 36 9.83 -4.91 12.25
N THR A 37 10.13 -5.50 11.10
CA THR A 37 11.44 -6.07 10.80
C THR A 37 12.51 -4.97 10.81
N CYS A 38 12.27 -3.84 10.14
CA CYS A 38 13.19 -2.71 10.17
C CYS A 38 13.44 -2.20 11.60
N ALA A 39 12.38 -2.00 12.38
CA ALA A 39 12.49 -1.54 13.77
C ALA A 39 13.19 -2.55 14.68
N ALA A 40 13.00 -3.85 14.45
CA ALA A 40 13.69 -4.92 15.18
C ALA A 40 15.19 -4.93 14.88
N LEU A 41 15.58 -4.67 13.63
CA LEU A 41 16.99 -4.55 13.24
C LEU A 41 17.70 -3.37 13.91
N ASP A 42 16.98 -2.29 14.24
CA ASP A 42 17.50 -1.17 15.04
C ASP A 42 17.67 -1.50 16.53
N GLY A 43 17.11 -2.62 17.01
CA GLY A 43 17.12 -2.97 18.44
C GLY A 43 16.28 -2.03 19.33
N ARG A 44 15.45 -1.16 18.74
CA ARG A 44 14.64 -0.17 19.46
C ARG A 44 13.22 -0.66 19.67
N ALA A 45 12.97 -1.25 20.84
CA ALA A 45 11.66 -1.79 21.20
C ALA A 45 10.51 -0.77 21.07
N GLY A 46 10.77 0.51 21.35
CA GLY A 46 9.78 1.59 21.21
C GLY A 46 9.30 1.79 19.76
N LEU A 47 10.17 1.56 18.77
CA LEU A 47 9.83 1.68 17.35
C LEU A 47 9.10 0.44 16.83
N ALA A 48 9.38 -0.72 17.42
CA ALA A 48 8.78 -1.99 17.04
C ALA A 48 7.34 -2.15 17.55
N LEU A 49 6.99 -1.51 18.67
CA LEU A 49 5.69 -1.70 19.33
C LEU A 49 4.49 -1.30 18.45
N PRO A 50 4.43 -0.09 17.84
CA PRO A 50 3.29 0.28 16.99
C PRO A 50 3.05 -0.66 15.79
N PRO A 51 4.04 -1.00 14.95
CA PRO A 51 3.82 -1.93 13.84
C PRO A 51 3.54 -3.35 14.32
N ALA A 52 4.08 -3.81 15.48
CA ALA A 52 3.76 -5.12 16.03
C ALA A 52 2.29 -5.24 16.47
N VAL A 53 1.77 -4.26 17.20
CA VAL A 53 0.38 -4.25 17.65
C VAL A 53 -0.57 -4.13 16.47
N LEU A 54 -0.24 -3.27 15.49
CA LEU A 54 -1.03 -3.15 14.27
C LEU A 54 -1.01 -4.45 13.48
N LEU A 55 0.14 -5.10 13.33
CA LEU A 55 0.28 -6.39 12.65
C LEU A 55 -0.63 -7.45 13.29
N ALA A 56 -0.57 -7.61 14.62
CA ALA A 56 -1.41 -8.57 15.33
C ALA A 56 -2.91 -8.26 15.15
N GLY A 57 -3.29 -6.99 15.24
CA GLY A 57 -4.67 -6.54 15.01
C GLY A 57 -5.15 -6.80 13.58
N LEU A 58 -4.32 -6.51 12.58
CA LEU A 58 -4.65 -6.73 11.17
C LEU A 58 -4.73 -8.22 10.82
N ILE A 59 -3.89 -9.08 11.39
CA ILE A 59 -4.00 -10.54 11.22
C ILE A 59 -5.34 -11.04 11.78
N GLY A 60 -5.71 -10.64 13.00
CA GLY A 60 -7.00 -10.99 13.59
C GLY A 60 -8.19 -10.44 12.81
N PHE A 61 -8.06 -9.21 12.31
CA PHE A 61 -9.07 -8.57 11.46
C PHE A 61 -9.20 -9.26 10.09
N LEU A 62 -8.09 -9.69 9.48
CA LEU A 62 -8.07 -10.36 8.17
C LEU A 62 -8.91 -11.64 8.19
N LEU A 63 -8.94 -12.39 9.29
CA LEU A 63 -9.80 -13.57 9.43
C LEU A 63 -11.31 -13.24 9.28
N HIS A 64 -11.72 -12.03 9.63
CA HIS A 64 -13.10 -11.55 9.55
C HIS A 64 -13.36 -10.74 8.28
N ASN A 65 -12.31 -10.17 7.68
CA ASN A 65 -12.36 -9.33 6.49
C ASN A 65 -12.06 -10.13 5.20
N TRP A 66 -11.60 -11.37 5.29
CA TRP A 66 -11.38 -12.24 4.14
C TRP A 66 -12.69 -12.52 3.41
N HIS A 67 -12.63 -12.64 2.08
CA HIS A 67 -13.81 -12.84 1.26
C HIS A 67 -14.50 -14.20 1.54
N PRO A 68 -15.84 -14.23 1.75
CA PRO A 68 -16.78 -13.09 1.86
C PRO A 68 -16.66 -12.35 3.20
N ALA A 69 -16.39 -11.03 3.16
CA ALA A 69 -16.12 -10.27 4.37
C ALA A 69 -17.32 -10.17 5.31
N ARG A 70 -17.10 -10.44 6.59
CA ARG A 70 -18.10 -10.27 7.66
C ARG A 70 -18.04 -8.87 8.28
N ILE A 71 -16.83 -8.31 8.35
CA ILE A 71 -16.56 -6.99 8.92
C ILE A 71 -15.73 -6.20 7.91
N ARG A 72 -16.10 -4.93 7.70
CA ARG A 72 -15.33 -3.97 6.89
C ARG A 72 -14.67 -2.94 7.81
N PRO A 73 -13.47 -2.44 7.45
CA PRO A 73 -12.74 -1.52 8.31
C PRO A 73 -13.39 -0.13 8.30
N GLY A 74 -13.94 0.28 7.15
CA GLY A 74 -14.55 1.58 6.97
C GLY A 74 -13.53 2.71 6.99
N ALA A 75 -14.00 3.95 6.80
CA ALA A 75 -13.13 5.13 6.70
C ALA A 75 -12.21 5.30 7.92
N CYS A 76 -12.73 5.09 9.13
CA CYS A 76 -11.92 5.21 10.34
C CYS A 76 -10.82 4.15 10.41
N GLY A 77 -11.13 2.88 10.10
CA GLY A 77 -10.17 1.79 10.17
C GLY A 77 -9.07 1.91 9.11
N SER A 78 -9.41 2.32 7.89
CA SER A 78 -8.46 2.47 6.80
C SER A 78 -7.53 3.67 6.98
N LEU A 79 -8.06 4.81 7.43
CA LEU A 79 -7.25 5.98 7.80
C LEU A 79 -6.34 5.70 8.99
N PHE A 80 -6.86 5.03 10.04
CA PHE A 80 -6.05 4.65 11.20
C PHE A 80 -4.90 3.73 10.78
N THR A 81 -5.18 2.70 9.97
CA THR A 81 -4.16 1.76 9.48
C THR A 81 -3.07 2.50 8.70
N GLY A 82 -3.47 3.36 7.76
CA GLY A 82 -2.53 4.16 6.97
C GLY A 82 -1.68 5.11 7.83
N PHE A 83 -2.31 5.78 8.80
CA PHE A 83 -1.63 6.71 9.70
C PHE A 83 -0.58 6.03 10.57
N VAL A 84 -0.91 4.87 11.17
CA VAL A 84 0.01 4.13 12.02
C VAL A 84 1.20 3.59 11.21
N LEU A 85 0.95 3.05 10.02
CA LEU A 85 2.03 2.60 9.12
C LEU A 85 2.94 3.76 8.70
N ALA A 86 2.35 4.89 8.29
CA ALA A 86 3.11 6.04 7.84
C ALA A 86 3.93 6.68 8.98
N SER A 87 3.34 6.80 10.17
CA SER A 87 4.01 7.34 11.35
C SER A 87 5.14 6.40 11.81
N SER A 88 4.90 5.09 11.80
CA SER A 88 5.94 4.10 12.13
C SER A 88 7.11 4.17 11.15
N GLY A 89 6.84 4.29 9.85
CA GLY A 89 7.89 4.45 8.85
C GLY A 89 8.64 5.78 8.96
N ALA A 90 7.96 6.86 9.33
CA ALA A 90 8.61 8.14 9.60
C ALA A 90 9.52 8.08 10.83
N LEU A 91 9.11 7.36 11.89
CA LEU A 91 9.94 7.14 13.07
C LEU A 91 11.15 6.26 12.75
N VAL A 92 10.96 5.15 12.01
CA VAL A 92 12.08 4.32 11.53
C VAL A 92 13.07 5.14 10.70
N LEU A 93 12.59 6.04 9.83
CA LEU A 93 13.46 6.94 9.08
C LEU A 93 14.23 7.92 9.97
N ALA A 94 13.55 8.53 10.95
CA ALA A 94 14.15 9.55 11.80
C ALA A 94 15.23 8.99 12.74
N GLU A 95 15.06 7.73 13.14
CA GLU A 95 15.87 7.07 14.17
C GLU A 95 16.93 6.13 13.56
N ALA A 96 16.84 5.82 12.26
CA ALA A 96 17.77 4.91 11.62
C ALA A 96 19.24 5.42 11.66
N PRO A 97 20.20 4.51 11.84
CA PRO A 97 21.62 4.81 11.66
C PRO A 97 21.93 5.37 10.26
N PRO A 98 22.93 6.26 10.12
CA PRO A 98 23.25 6.94 8.86
C PRO A 98 23.68 6.00 7.73
N GLU A 99 24.23 4.83 8.05
CA GLU A 99 24.59 3.77 7.10
C GLU A 99 23.38 3.10 6.44
N ARG A 100 22.22 3.09 7.11
CA ARG A 100 21.03 2.43 6.59
C ARG A 100 20.33 3.28 5.55
N ALA A 101 19.91 2.65 4.46
CA ALA A 101 19.07 3.26 3.44
C ALA A 101 17.60 3.44 3.89
N ALA A 102 17.38 3.99 5.08
CA ALA A 102 16.08 4.07 5.74
C ALA A 102 15.05 4.91 4.97
N TRP A 103 15.51 5.88 4.17
CA TRP A 103 14.67 6.71 3.31
C TRP A 103 13.90 5.89 2.26
N ILE A 104 14.37 4.68 1.95
CA ILE A 104 13.75 3.74 1.02
C ILE A 104 12.66 2.91 1.69
N ALA A 105 12.76 2.65 2.99
CA ALA A 105 11.97 1.64 3.67
C ALA A 105 10.46 1.89 3.50
N LEU A 106 9.94 3.01 3.99
CA LEU A 106 8.50 3.26 3.91
C LEU A 106 7.96 3.33 2.47
N PRO A 107 8.59 4.04 1.50
CA PRO A 107 8.13 4.05 0.11
C PRO A 107 8.08 2.65 -0.53
N VAL A 108 9.09 1.82 -0.30
CA VAL A 108 9.13 0.46 -0.86
C VAL A 108 8.10 -0.45 -0.19
N LEU A 109 7.98 -0.41 1.13
CA LEU A 109 7.01 -1.21 1.88
C LEU A 109 5.56 -0.85 1.51
N ALA A 110 5.28 0.45 1.33
CA ALA A 110 3.94 0.95 0.97
C ALA A 110 3.69 1.02 -0.55
N THR A 111 4.55 0.43 -1.38
CA THR A 111 4.53 0.63 -2.83
C THR A 111 3.18 0.25 -3.47
N VAL A 112 2.51 -0.80 -2.99
CA VAL A 112 1.19 -1.20 -3.53
C VAL A 112 0.14 -0.12 -3.30
N ALA A 113 0.08 0.46 -2.09
CA ALA A 113 -0.84 1.54 -1.77
C ALA A 113 -0.54 2.80 -2.60
N LEU A 114 0.74 3.14 -2.72
CA LEU A 114 1.19 4.28 -3.53
C LEU A 114 0.90 4.08 -5.02
N ALA A 115 1.02 2.85 -5.53
CA ALA A 115 0.69 2.50 -6.90
C ALA A 115 -0.81 2.64 -7.18
N ASP A 116 -1.68 2.22 -6.25
CA ASP A 116 -3.13 2.42 -6.37
C ASP A 116 -3.49 3.91 -6.38
N ALA A 117 -2.95 4.67 -5.43
CA ALA A 117 -3.15 6.12 -5.36
C ALA A 117 -2.69 6.83 -6.65
N ALA A 118 -1.51 6.46 -7.17
CA ALA A 118 -1.00 6.99 -8.42
C ALA A 118 -1.90 6.64 -9.61
N LEU A 119 -2.38 5.39 -9.69
CA LEU A 119 -3.28 4.94 -10.74
C LEU A 119 -4.58 5.74 -10.74
N VAL A 120 -5.20 5.92 -9.57
CA VAL A 120 -6.42 6.71 -9.40
C VAL A 120 -6.18 8.17 -9.80
N LEU A 121 -5.10 8.78 -9.31
CA LEU A 121 -4.76 10.16 -9.62
C LEU A 121 -4.55 10.38 -11.13
N VAL A 122 -3.80 9.50 -11.79
CA VAL A 122 -3.54 9.60 -13.23
C VAL A 122 -4.80 9.31 -14.05
N SER A 123 -5.59 8.30 -13.68
CA SER A 123 -6.85 7.96 -14.35
C SER A 123 -7.81 9.15 -14.34
N ARG A 124 -8.00 9.78 -13.19
CA ARG A 124 -8.93 10.92 -13.02
C ARG A 124 -8.46 12.17 -13.74
N ARG A 125 -7.15 12.45 -13.70
CA ARG A 125 -6.57 13.55 -14.47
C ARG A 125 -6.79 13.40 -15.98
N ARG A 126 -6.60 12.19 -16.52
CA ARG A 126 -6.84 11.90 -17.95
C ARG A 126 -8.31 12.01 -18.35
N ALA A 127 -9.22 11.70 -17.43
CA ALA A 127 -10.65 11.74 -17.67
C ALA A 127 -11.32 13.08 -17.27
N VAL A 128 -10.54 14.07 -16.79
CA VAL A 128 -11.05 15.37 -16.28
C VAL A 128 -12.15 15.16 -15.24
N ARG A 129 -11.95 14.22 -14.31
CA ARG A 129 -12.91 13.88 -13.24
C ARG A 129 -12.48 14.44 -11.89
N PRO A 130 -13.43 14.75 -10.97
CA PRO A 130 -13.11 15.18 -9.62
C PRO A 130 -12.31 14.13 -8.85
N LEU A 131 -11.34 14.56 -8.05
CA LEU A 131 -10.48 13.67 -7.25
C LEU A 131 -11.21 12.98 -6.08
N LEU A 132 -12.38 13.48 -5.69
CA LEU A 132 -13.12 13.02 -4.50
C LEU A 132 -14.37 12.18 -4.83
N GLN A 133 -14.67 11.96 -6.11
CA GLN A 133 -15.85 11.22 -6.52
C GLN A 133 -15.61 9.70 -6.39
N ASP A 134 -16.51 8.93 -5.79
CA ASP A 134 -16.30 7.50 -5.61
C ASP A 134 -16.46 6.77 -6.95
N CYS A 135 -15.39 6.13 -7.47
CA CYS A 135 -15.42 5.50 -8.79
C CYS A 135 -14.38 4.38 -8.95
N GLY A 136 -14.74 3.37 -9.73
CA GLY A 136 -14.02 2.09 -9.90
C GLY A 136 -12.71 2.15 -10.68
N ASP A 137 -11.85 3.12 -10.36
CA ASP A 137 -10.57 3.38 -11.00
C ASP A 137 -9.38 2.64 -10.38
N HIS A 138 -9.62 2.02 -9.22
CA HIS A 138 -8.61 1.34 -8.42
C HIS A 138 -8.07 0.08 -9.10
N ILE A 139 -6.90 -0.36 -8.67
CA ILE A 139 -6.25 -1.59 -9.10
C ILE A 139 -7.21 -2.77 -8.93
N THR A 140 -7.92 -2.81 -7.79
CA THR A 140 -8.91 -3.85 -7.47
C THR A 140 -9.97 -3.96 -8.57
N HIS A 141 -10.63 -2.85 -8.94
CA HIS A 141 -11.65 -2.83 -9.98
C HIS A 141 -11.11 -3.21 -11.36
N ARG A 142 -9.90 -2.76 -11.72
CA ARG A 142 -9.30 -3.10 -13.03
C ARG A 142 -8.89 -4.57 -13.11
N LEU A 143 -8.38 -5.16 -12.03
CA LEU A 143 -8.12 -6.60 -11.95
C LEU A 143 -9.42 -7.40 -12.02
N ARG A 144 -10.51 -6.93 -11.40
CA ARG A 144 -11.84 -7.55 -11.56
C ARG A 144 -12.34 -7.53 -13.01
N ARG A 145 -12.04 -6.48 -13.79
CA ARG A 145 -12.34 -6.43 -15.24
C ARG A 145 -11.55 -7.47 -16.05
N LEU A 146 -10.38 -7.88 -15.56
CA LEU A 146 -9.60 -9.00 -16.10
C LEU A 146 -10.09 -10.38 -15.62
N ARG A 147 -11.27 -10.46 -15.00
CA ARG A 147 -11.90 -11.68 -14.46
C ARG A 147 -11.16 -12.32 -13.27
N VAL A 148 -10.28 -11.58 -12.59
CA VAL A 148 -9.72 -12.03 -11.31
C VAL A 148 -10.81 -12.03 -10.24
N THR A 149 -10.84 -13.05 -9.38
CA THR A 149 -11.81 -13.15 -8.27
C THR A 149 -11.47 -12.18 -7.15
N VAL A 150 -12.42 -11.83 -6.28
CA VAL A 150 -12.15 -10.98 -5.09
C VAL A 150 -10.97 -11.49 -4.25
N PRO A 151 -10.95 -12.76 -3.79
CA PRO A 151 -9.81 -13.27 -3.03
C PRO A 151 -8.53 -13.33 -3.88
N GLY A 152 -8.64 -13.60 -5.18
CA GLY A 152 -7.50 -13.57 -6.09
C GLY A 152 -6.84 -12.19 -6.17
N VAL A 153 -7.62 -11.11 -6.16
CA VAL A 153 -7.09 -9.74 -6.11
C VAL A 153 -6.31 -9.51 -4.81
N ALA A 154 -6.87 -9.89 -3.66
CA ALA A 154 -6.18 -9.75 -2.37
C ALA A 154 -4.86 -10.54 -2.33
N VAL A 155 -4.84 -11.76 -2.87
CA VAL A 155 -3.63 -12.58 -2.98
C VAL A 155 -2.59 -11.94 -3.90
N VAL A 156 -2.97 -11.48 -5.10
CA VAL A 156 -2.03 -10.84 -6.04
C VAL A 156 -1.41 -9.59 -5.43
N LEU A 157 -2.22 -8.74 -4.79
CA LEU A 157 -1.73 -7.54 -4.12
C LEU A 157 -0.89 -7.87 -2.89
N GLY A 158 -1.22 -8.94 -2.17
CA GLY A 158 -0.43 -9.47 -1.06
C GLY A 158 0.94 -9.99 -1.51
N LEU A 159 1.02 -10.73 -2.62
CA LEU A 159 2.27 -11.22 -3.19
C LEU A 159 3.15 -10.06 -3.68
N TRP A 160 2.55 -9.08 -4.34
CA TRP A 160 3.25 -7.86 -4.77
C TRP A 160 3.78 -7.08 -3.55
N ALA A 161 2.94 -6.86 -2.53
CA ALA A 161 3.37 -6.25 -1.28
C ALA A 161 4.47 -7.06 -0.60
N GLY A 162 4.39 -8.40 -0.63
CA GLY A 162 5.35 -9.30 -0.02
C GLY A 162 6.73 -9.23 -0.69
N ALA A 163 6.75 -9.22 -2.03
CA ALA A 163 8.00 -9.04 -2.79
C ALA A 163 8.64 -7.68 -2.51
N ALA A 164 7.83 -6.62 -2.46
CA ALA A 164 8.31 -5.29 -2.10
C ALA A 164 8.81 -5.25 -0.64
N ALA A 165 8.08 -5.87 0.28
CA ALA A 165 8.45 -5.94 1.69
C ALA A 165 9.76 -6.66 1.92
N LEU A 166 9.93 -7.84 1.32
CA LEU A 166 11.16 -8.62 1.37
C LEU A 166 12.34 -7.84 0.80
N THR A 167 12.17 -7.22 -0.37
CA THR A 167 13.24 -6.42 -0.99
C THR A 167 13.60 -5.23 -0.10
N GLY A 168 12.60 -4.51 0.42
CA GLY A 168 12.78 -3.34 1.27
C GLY A 168 13.48 -3.68 2.59
N THR A 169 13.10 -4.76 3.27
CA THR A 169 13.75 -5.18 4.52
C THR A 169 15.16 -5.69 4.29
N LEU A 170 15.44 -6.41 3.19
CA LEU A 170 16.80 -6.87 2.86
C LEU A 170 17.73 -5.72 2.48
N VAL A 171 17.24 -4.70 1.77
CA VAL A 171 17.99 -3.46 1.52
C VAL A 171 18.26 -2.72 2.83
N TYR A 172 17.24 -2.61 3.69
CA TYR A 172 17.37 -1.95 4.99
C TYR A 172 18.34 -2.68 5.93
N ALA A 173 18.39 -4.02 5.86
CA ALA A 173 19.33 -4.87 6.59
C ALA A 173 20.75 -4.88 5.99
N GLU A 174 21.02 -4.08 4.97
CA GLU A 174 22.31 -4.01 4.26
C GLU A 174 22.75 -5.33 3.60
N VAL A 175 21.82 -6.26 3.42
CA VAL A 175 22.06 -7.53 2.71
C VAL A 175 22.03 -7.32 1.20
N LEU A 176 21.19 -6.40 0.72
CA LEU A 176 21.10 -6.01 -0.68
C LEU A 176 21.54 -4.57 -0.89
N HIS A 177 22.19 -4.32 -2.02
CA HIS A 177 22.54 -2.96 -2.44
C HIS A 177 21.26 -2.10 -2.60
N PRO A 178 21.26 -0.81 -2.19
CA PRO A 178 20.08 0.06 -2.27
C PRO A 178 19.43 0.15 -3.66
N ALA A 179 20.20 -0.08 -4.73
CA ALA A 179 19.68 -0.12 -6.10
C ALA A 179 18.59 -1.20 -6.31
N PHE A 180 18.58 -2.28 -5.54
CA PHE A 180 17.54 -3.32 -5.65
C PHE A 180 16.15 -2.80 -5.26
N ALA A 181 16.04 -1.71 -4.52
CA ALA A 181 14.78 -1.02 -4.24
C ALA A 181 14.09 -0.51 -5.52
N LEU A 182 14.83 -0.31 -6.61
CA LEU A 182 14.26 0.08 -7.89
C LEU A 182 13.40 -1.03 -8.51
N VAL A 183 13.63 -2.30 -8.18
CA VAL A 183 12.86 -3.43 -8.73
C VAL A 183 11.38 -3.34 -8.37
N PRO A 184 10.97 -3.29 -7.08
CA PRO A 184 9.55 -3.13 -6.75
C PRO A 184 8.99 -1.81 -7.25
N VAL A 185 9.75 -0.70 -7.23
CA VAL A 185 9.27 0.61 -7.69
C VAL A 185 8.98 0.62 -9.19
N THR A 186 9.93 0.15 -10.00
CA THR A 186 9.79 0.11 -11.47
C THR A 186 8.76 -0.92 -11.91
N GLY A 187 8.71 -2.08 -11.26
CA GLY A 187 7.66 -3.09 -11.49
C GLY A 187 6.26 -2.53 -11.21
N SER A 188 6.13 -1.74 -10.14
CA SER A 188 4.89 -1.06 -9.77
C SER A 188 4.49 0.02 -10.76
N ALA A 189 5.44 0.84 -11.21
CA ALA A 189 5.20 1.82 -12.24
C ALA A 189 4.76 1.17 -13.56
N ALA A 190 5.40 0.06 -13.96
CA ALA A 190 5.01 -0.72 -15.12
C ALA A 190 3.60 -1.31 -14.97
N ALA A 191 3.26 -1.83 -13.78
CA ALA A 191 1.93 -2.34 -13.48
C ALA A 191 0.87 -1.23 -13.58
N VAL A 192 1.13 -0.04 -13.03
CA VAL A 192 0.24 1.13 -13.16
C VAL A 192 0.04 1.50 -14.63
N VAL A 193 1.11 1.57 -15.42
CA VAL A 193 1.02 1.88 -16.86
C VAL A 193 0.22 0.83 -17.61
N ALA A 194 0.43 -0.47 -17.31
CA ALA A 194 -0.33 -1.56 -17.92
C ALA A 194 -1.81 -1.48 -17.55
N LEU A 195 -2.13 -1.27 -16.26
CA LEU A 195 -3.50 -1.17 -15.77
C LEU A 195 -4.22 0.06 -16.32
N LEU A 196 -3.53 1.19 -16.55
CA LEU A 196 -4.09 2.38 -17.19
C LEU A 196 -4.62 2.12 -18.61
N ARG A 197 -4.15 1.06 -19.29
CA ARG A 197 -4.65 0.67 -20.63
C ARG A 197 -6.04 0.06 -20.58
N ILE A 198 -6.49 -0.40 -19.41
CA ILE A 198 -7.83 -0.95 -19.22
C ILE A 198 -8.77 0.24 -18.97
N PRO A 199 -9.75 0.55 -19.83
CA PRO A 199 -10.62 1.69 -19.60
C PRO A 199 -11.46 1.49 -18.32
N ALA A 200 -11.37 2.45 -17.40
CA ALA A 200 -12.21 2.46 -16.20
C ALA A 200 -13.57 3.14 -16.46
N TYR A 201 -13.59 4.12 -17.36
CA TYR A 201 -14.79 4.82 -17.80
C TYR A 201 -15.17 4.37 -19.21
N VAL A 202 -16.45 4.07 -19.42
CA VAL A 202 -17.03 3.98 -20.77
C VAL A 202 -17.41 5.41 -21.16
N ALA A 203 -17.07 5.84 -22.38
CA ALA A 203 -17.53 7.14 -22.88
C ALA A 203 -19.07 7.19 -22.83
N PRO A 204 -19.69 8.32 -22.45
CA PRO A 204 -21.14 8.45 -22.57
C PRO A 204 -21.55 8.19 -24.02
N PRO A 205 -22.70 7.54 -24.27
CA PRO A 205 -23.19 7.36 -25.63
C PRO A 205 -23.28 8.74 -26.30
N VAL A 206 -22.71 8.85 -27.50
CA VAL A 206 -22.82 10.08 -28.30
C VAL A 206 -24.31 10.23 -28.62
N THR A 207 -24.98 11.15 -27.94
CA THR A 207 -26.33 11.57 -28.31
C THR A 207 -26.21 12.26 -29.67
N ALA A 208 -26.67 11.56 -30.71
CA ALA A 208 -26.83 12.09 -32.06
C ALA A 208 -27.99 13.09 -32.12
#